data_AF-A0A0F5PR53-F1
#
_entry.id   AF-A0A0F5PR53-F1
#
_cell.length_a   1.000
_cell.length_b   1.000
_cell.length_c   1.000
_cell.angle_alpha   90.00
_cell.angle_beta   90.00
_cell.angle_gamma   90.00
#
_symmetry.space_group_name_H-M   'P 1'
#
loop_
_entity.id
_entity.type
_entity.pdbx_description
1 polymer ?
#
loop_
_entity_poly.entity_id
_entity_poly.type
_entity_poly.pdbx_seq_one_letter_code
_entity_poly.pdbx_strand_id
1 'polypeptide(L)' 'MRGQWFERTGVKIIATYHPAAILRDPEKLQPAMEDFKKIKEELDKLV' A
#
# COMPACT_ATOMS: atom_id res chain seq x y z
N MET A 1 -7.63 -4.94 -8.14
CA MET A 1 -7.90 -3.66 -7.46
C MET A 1 -6.80 -3.33 -6.42
N ARG A 2 -5.51 -3.47 -6.78
CA ARG A 2 -4.38 -2.96 -5.96
C ARG A 2 -3.93 -1.61 -6.48
N GLY A 3 -3.32 -0.80 -5.63
CA GLY A 3 -2.80 0.52 -6.00
C GLY A 3 -3.88 1.61 -6.18
N GLN A 4 -5.12 1.33 -5.78
CA GLN A 4 -6.21 2.31 -5.72
C GLN A 4 -6.38 2.79 -4.28
N TRP A 5 -6.61 4.08 -4.12
CA TRP A 5 -7.00 4.68 -2.85
C TRP A 5 -8.49 4.48 -2.60
N PHE A 6 -8.81 4.03 -1.40
CA PHE A 6 -10.15 3.92 -0.88
C PHE A 6 -10.31 4.90 0.26
N GLU A 7 -11.46 5.55 0.34
CA GLU A 7 -11.79 6.39 1.50
C GLU A 7 -12.94 5.76 2.26
N ARG A 8 -12.75 5.54 3.56
CA ARG A 8 -13.79 5.05 4.46
C ARG A 8 -13.74 5.85 5.75
N THR A 9 -14.88 6.47 6.08
CA THR A 9 -15.06 7.22 7.33
C THR A 9 -13.96 8.29 7.53
N GLY A 10 -13.58 8.99 6.46
CA GLY A 10 -12.53 10.00 6.48
C GLY A 10 -11.09 9.47 6.54
N VAL A 11 -10.90 8.14 6.45
CA VAL A 11 -9.58 7.50 6.43
C VAL A 11 -9.25 7.01 5.03
N LYS A 12 -8.08 7.39 4.53
CA LYS A 12 -7.52 6.88 3.27
C LYS A 12 -6.88 5.50 3.51
N ILE A 13 -7.27 4.53 2.70
CA ILE A 13 -6.88 3.13 2.78
C ILE A 13 -6.34 2.71 1.41
N ILE A 14 -5.23 1.99 1.38
CA ILE A 14 -4.71 1.37 0.16
C ILE A 14 -4.60 -0.14 0.38
N ALA A 15 -5.01 -0.93 -0.60
CA ALA A 15 -4.88 -2.37 -0.54
C ALA A 15 -3.47 -2.80 -0.98
N THR A 16 -2.74 -3.47 -0.08
CA THR A 16 -1.42 -4.06 -0.35
C THR A 16 -1.38 -5.57 -0.08
N TYR A 17 -0.24 -6.22 -0.31
CA TYR A 17 -0.06 -7.65 -0.05
C TYR A 17 0.12 -7.95 1.44
N HIS A 18 -0.50 -9.04 1.89
CA HIS A 18 -0.27 -9.57 3.23
C HIS A 18 1.18 -10.10 3.35
N PRO A 19 1.88 -9.90 4.49
CA PRO A 19 3.27 -10.34 4.66
C PRO A 19 3.50 -11.82 4.37
N ALA A 20 2.55 -12.68 4.76
CA ALA A 20 2.60 -14.11 4.46
C ALA A 20 2.64 -14.43 2.94
N ALA A 21 2.04 -13.59 2.09
CA ALA A 21 2.09 -13.76 0.64
C ALA A 21 3.47 -13.39 0.06
N ILE A 22 4.15 -12.41 0.69
CA ILE A 22 5.49 -11.97 0.33
C ILE A 22 6.54 -13.00 0.75
N LEU A 23 6.39 -13.58 1.95
CA LEU A 23 7.27 -14.65 2.44
C LEU A 23 7.21 -15.91 1.57
N ARG A 24 6.06 -16.19 0.95
CA ARG A 24 5.87 -17.33 0.04
C ARG A 24 6.32 -17.03 -1.39
N ASP A 25 6.24 -15.78 -1.81
CA ASP A 25 6.59 -15.33 -3.15
C ASP A 25 7.25 -13.94 -3.07
N PRO A 26 8.59 -13.90 -3.07
CA PRO A 26 9.35 -12.66 -2.93
C PRO A 26 9.13 -11.66 -4.06
N GLU A 27 8.66 -12.09 -5.24
CA GLU A 27 8.40 -11.19 -6.36
C GLU A 27 7.27 -10.20 -6.04
N LYS A 28 6.40 -10.55 -5.08
CA LYS A 28 5.34 -9.67 -4.57
C LYS A 28 5.84 -8.55 -3.65
N LEU A 29 7.13 -8.54 -3.29
CA LEU A 29 7.72 -7.47 -2.49
C LEU A 29 7.74 -6.14 -3.24
N GLN A 30 8.17 -6.15 -4.51
CA GLN A 30 8.20 -4.93 -5.34
C GLN A 30 6.86 -4.19 -5.38
N PRO A 31 5.74 -4.85 -5.76
CA PRO A 31 4.44 -4.19 -5.78
C PRO A 31 3.95 -3.75 -4.39
N ALA A 32 4.31 -4.49 -3.32
CA ALA A 32 3.99 -4.04 -1.96
C ALA A 32 4.75 -2.75 -1.59
N MET A 33 6.03 -2.67 -1.94
CA MET A 33 6.86 -1.48 -1.71
C MET A 33 6.36 -0.26 -2.48
N GLU A 34 5.84 -0.43 -3.70
CA GLU A 34 5.19 0.66 -4.44
C GLU A 34 3.95 1.19 -3.72
N ASP A 35 3.13 0.32 -3.13
CA ASP A 35 1.98 0.74 -2.32
C ASP A 35 2.45 1.55 -1.09
N PHE A 36 3.50 1.11 -0.40
CA PHE A 36 4.07 1.84 0.73
C PHE A 36 4.66 3.20 0.34
N LYS A 37 5.29 3.30 -0.83
CA LYS A 37 5.80 4.57 -1.33
C LYS A 37 4.67 5.59 -1.52
N LYS A 38 3.54 5.17 -2.08
CA LYS A 38 2.33 6.01 -2.21
C LYS A 38 1.80 6.46 -0.85
N ILE A 39 1.80 5.59 0.17
CA ILE A 39 1.42 5.97 1.54
C ILE A 39 2.32 7.08 2.06
N LYS A 40 3.65 6.93 1.87
CA LYS A 40 4.61 7.94 2.29
C LYS A 40 4.36 9.27 1.58
N GLU A 41 4.15 9.25 0.26
CA GLU A 41 3.85 10.46 -0.51
C GLU A 41 2.55 11.15 -0.04
N GLU A 42 1.51 10.40 0.31
CA GLU A 42 0.29 10.99 0.88
C GLU A 42 0.50 11.52 2.30
N LEU A 43 1.35 10.88 3.10
CA LEU A 43 1.72 11.37 4.43
C LEU A 43 2.52 12.68 4.33
N ASP A 44 3.50 12.75 3.43
CA ASP A 44 4.31 13.95 3.19
C ASP A 44 3.47 15.14 2.70
N LYS A 45 2.32 14.92 2.07
CA LYS A 45 1.38 16.01 1.68
C LYS A 45 0.55 16.56 2.84
N LEU A 46 0.46 15.82 3.95
CA LEU A 46 -0.33 16.20 5.13
C LEU A 46 0.50 16.98 6.16
N VAL A 47 1.83 17.00 6.00
CA VAL A 47 2.81 17.68 6.86
C VAL A 47 3.25 18.98 6.18
#